data_AF-A0A944UG90-F1
#
_entry.id   AF-A0A944UG90-F1
#
_cell.length_a   1.000
_cell.length_b   1.000
_cell.length_c   1.000
_cell.angle_alpha   90.00
_cell.angle_beta   90.00
_cell.angle_gamma   90.00
#
_symmetry.space_group_name_H-M   'P 1'
#
loop_
_entity.id
_entity.type
_entity.pdbx_description
1 polymer ?
#
loop_
_entity_poly.entity_id
_entity_poly.type
_entity_poly.pdbx_seq_one_letter_code
_entity_poly.pdbx_strand_id
1 'polypeptide(L)'
;MNTHRIFTPLAILLIALSPLLHAKVSHEGVLGAPFYGVTNDSSRTVTNQVGPYADFAVPIKLNARTNSNSLLSGEFTKLQASLSLDDGTLTALSPSKVIWTSPSPQLVIKDGFVTAEKISQNARVSISANLDGFSAILFLRLKVGATTVDPASDSSDLSKNVLSDSVELPQTGWKRSGWFGNYFEGGNNWIHHQHHGWLYTAANAPSSLWLWSPTQKWLWTGPEIYPHMFRNEDASWMYFIVQALPQKVYYNQSSKSLERAQ
;
A
#
# COMPACT_ATOMS: atom_id res chain seq x y z
N MET A 1 3.43 -91.17 43.41
CA MET A 1 3.16 -91.86 42.14
C MET A 1 2.16 -91.05 41.34
N ASN A 2 2.59 -90.61 40.15
CA ASN A 2 1.84 -90.38 38.90
C ASN A 2 0.52 -89.57 38.92
N THR A 3 0.22 -88.68 37.98
CA THR A 3 0.93 -88.05 36.84
C THR A 3 -0.06 -87.06 36.23
N HIS A 4 0.47 -85.93 35.76
CA HIS A 4 0.07 -85.10 34.60
C HIS A 4 -1.41 -84.98 34.18
N ARG A 5 -1.83 -83.73 33.94
CA ARG A 5 -2.11 -83.12 32.61
C ARG A 5 -2.74 -81.72 32.84
N ILE A 6 -2.66 -80.67 32.03
CA ILE A 6 -1.91 -80.20 30.85
C ILE A 6 -2.49 -78.77 30.54
N PHE A 7 -1.74 -77.89 29.87
CA PHE A 7 -2.12 -76.66 29.12
C PHE A 7 -2.48 -75.32 29.85
N THR A 8 -1.59 -74.35 29.65
CA THR A 8 -1.73 -72.87 29.58
C THR A 8 -2.84 -72.40 28.61
N PRO A 9 -3.46 -71.19 28.76
CA PRO A 9 -2.79 -69.94 28.36
C PRO A 9 -3.02 -68.69 29.21
N LEU A 10 -1.94 -67.90 29.28
CA LEU A 10 -1.84 -66.45 29.34
C LEU A 10 -3.15 -65.66 29.11
N ALA A 11 -3.70 -65.04 30.15
CA ALA A 11 -4.73 -64.01 30.03
C ALA A 11 -4.08 -62.64 30.21
N ILE A 12 -3.84 -61.96 29.09
CA ILE A 12 -3.38 -60.58 29.00
C ILE A 12 -4.46 -59.67 29.58
N LEU A 13 -4.09 -58.86 30.58
CA LEU A 13 -4.89 -57.77 31.10
C LEU A 13 -4.94 -56.64 30.05
N LEU A 14 -5.98 -56.63 29.21
CA LEU A 14 -6.30 -55.50 28.33
C LEU A 14 -7.24 -54.53 29.08
N ILE A 15 -6.65 -53.56 29.77
CA ILE A 15 -7.37 -52.35 30.17
C ILE A 15 -7.66 -51.60 28.88
N ALA A 16 -8.89 -51.75 28.37
CA ALA A 16 -9.41 -50.90 27.31
C ALA A 16 -9.58 -49.49 27.88
N LEU A 17 -8.50 -48.71 27.86
CA LEU A 17 -8.55 -47.26 28.03
C LEU A 17 -9.17 -46.71 26.74
N SER A 18 -10.49 -46.64 26.68
CA SER A 18 -11.18 -45.89 25.63
C SER A 18 -10.72 -44.43 25.71
N PRO A 19 -10.11 -43.86 24.64
CA PRO A 19 -9.91 -42.43 24.61
C PRO A 19 -11.30 -41.82 24.47
N LEU A 20 -11.82 -41.22 25.54
CA LEU A 20 -12.86 -40.20 25.42
C LEU A 20 -12.28 -39.10 24.54
N LEU A 21 -12.62 -39.14 23.25
CA LEU A 21 -12.39 -38.05 22.30
C LEU A 21 -13.20 -36.86 22.77
N HIS A 22 -12.62 -36.07 23.66
CA HIS A 22 -13.13 -34.76 23.96
C HIS A 22 -12.84 -33.90 22.73
N ALA A 23 -13.89 -33.58 21.97
CA ALA A 23 -13.82 -32.53 20.96
C ALA A 23 -13.54 -31.20 21.68
N LYS A 24 -12.27 -30.85 21.83
CA LYS A 24 -11.87 -29.56 22.35
C LYS A 24 -11.98 -28.56 21.20
N VAL A 25 -13.00 -27.71 21.24
CA VAL A 25 -13.08 -26.55 20.35
C VAL A 25 -12.22 -25.46 20.97
N SER A 26 -11.02 -25.24 20.42
CA SER A 26 -10.20 -24.08 20.73
C SER A 26 -10.60 -22.94 19.80
N HIS A 27 -11.15 -21.87 20.36
CA HIS A 27 -11.33 -20.61 19.63
C HIS A 27 -10.12 -19.73 19.93
N GLU A 28 -9.22 -19.57 18.95
CA GLU A 28 -8.20 -18.52 19.01
C GLU A 28 -8.76 -17.29 18.29
N GLY A 29 -9.21 -16.31 19.08
CA GLY A 29 -9.55 -14.99 18.57
C GLY A 29 -8.33 -14.09 18.64
N VAL A 30 -7.85 -13.60 17.49
CA VAL A 30 -6.83 -12.55 17.44
C VAL A 30 -7.55 -11.20 17.51
N LEU A 31 -7.32 -10.43 18.58
CA LEU A 31 -7.78 -9.04 18.66
C LEU A 31 -7.16 -8.25 17.48
N GLY A 32 -7.99 -7.82 16.54
CA GLY A 32 -7.59 -7.06 15.35
C GLY A 32 -7.43 -7.86 14.05
N ALA A 33 -7.72 -9.17 14.03
CA ALA A 33 -7.80 -9.91 12.77
C ALA A 33 -9.10 -9.58 11.99
N PRO A 34 -9.09 -9.65 10.65
CA PRO A 34 -10.29 -9.44 9.84
C PRO A 34 -11.39 -10.45 10.22
N PHE A 35 -12.62 -9.97 10.37
CA PHE A 35 -13.77 -10.70 10.91
C PHE A 35 -14.44 -11.66 9.92
N TYR A 36 -13.73 -12.14 8.89
CA TYR A 36 -14.29 -13.00 7.84
C TYR A 36 -13.56 -14.34 7.70
N GLY A 37 -14.34 -15.41 7.49
CA GLY A 37 -13.85 -16.77 7.37
C GLY A 37 -14.95 -17.81 7.17
N VAL A 38 -14.60 -18.91 6.50
CA VAL A 38 -15.45 -20.09 6.34
C VAL A 38 -14.78 -21.25 7.06
N THR A 39 -15.50 -21.86 8.00
CA THR A 39 -15.06 -23.05 8.72
C THR A 39 -16.00 -24.20 8.43
N ASN A 40 -15.43 -25.33 8.05
CA ASN A 40 -16.17 -26.57 7.82
C ASN A 40 -15.83 -27.57 8.92
N ASP A 41 -16.78 -28.43 9.27
CA ASP A 41 -16.46 -29.65 10.01
C ASP A 41 -15.61 -30.61 9.15
N SER A 42 -14.99 -31.60 9.79
CA SER A 42 -14.15 -32.59 9.10
C SER A 42 -14.91 -33.41 8.06
N SER A 43 -16.23 -33.54 8.23
CA SER A 43 -17.15 -34.19 7.29
C SER A 43 -17.62 -33.27 6.16
N ARG A 44 -17.35 -31.96 6.22
CA ARG A 44 -17.87 -30.90 5.34
C ARG A 44 -19.40 -30.88 5.23
N THR A 45 -20.08 -31.46 6.19
CA THR A 45 -21.55 -31.52 6.29
C THR A 45 -22.12 -30.26 6.94
N VAL A 46 -21.32 -29.58 7.75
CA VAL A 46 -21.69 -28.32 8.38
C VAL A 46 -20.65 -27.27 8.03
N THR A 47 -21.14 -26.20 7.40
CA THR A 47 -20.34 -25.06 6.98
C THR A 47 -20.81 -23.84 7.77
N ASN A 48 -19.92 -23.27 8.58
CA ASN A 48 -20.17 -22.03 9.29
C ASN A 48 -19.37 -20.90 8.63
N GLN A 49 -20.05 -19.82 8.32
CA GLN A 49 -19.51 -18.71 7.53
C GLN A 49 -19.77 -17.45 8.33
N VAL A 50 -18.70 -16.77 8.70
CA VAL A 50 -18.76 -15.51 9.44
C VAL A 50 -17.97 -14.47 8.68
N GLY A 51 -18.43 -13.23 8.68
CA GLY A 51 -17.83 -12.14 7.90
C GLY A 51 -18.79 -11.52 6.91
N PRO A 52 -18.41 -10.37 6.33
CA PRO A 52 -19.21 -9.73 5.32
C PRO A 52 -19.01 -10.52 4.04
N TYR A 53 -20.03 -11.26 3.65
CA TYR A 53 -20.27 -11.47 2.23
C TYR A 53 -20.31 -10.09 1.59
N ALA A 54 -19.28 -9.76 0.80
CA ALA A 54 -19.16 -8.50 0.05
C ALA A 54 -20.19 -8.38 -1.10
N ASP A 55 -21.35 -9.02 -0.94
CA ASP A 55 -22.47 -9.03 -1.87
C ASP A 55 -23.57 -8.01 -1.47
N PHE A 56 -23.39 -7.28 -0.37
CA PHE A 56 -24.35 -6.24 0.05
C PHE A 56 -23.88 -4.81 -0.21
N ALA A 57 -22.61 -4.60 -0.55
CA ALA A 57 -22.10 -3.26 -0.80
C ALA A 57 -22.47 -2.84 -2.23
N VAL A 58 -23.42 -1.92 -2.36
CA VAL A 58 -23.93 -1.46 -3.65
C VAL A 58 -23.07 -0.30 -4.14
N PRO A 59 -22.61 -0.30 -5.41
CA PRO A 59 -21.94 0.86 -5.98
C PRO A 59 -22.85 2.08 -5.96
N ILE A 60 -22.38 3.18 -5.36
CA ILE A 60 -23.13 4.44 -5.28
C ILE A 60 -22.60 5.50 -6.24
N LYS A 61 -21.29 5.45 -6.58
CA LYS A 61 -20.64 6.52 -7.35
C LYS A 61 -19.37 6.03 -8.05
N LEU A 62 -19.13 6.55 -9.26
CA LEU A 62 -17.83 6.45 -9.93
C LEU A 62 -16.95 7.66 -9.58
N ASN A 63 -15.69 7.41 -9.24
CA ASN A 63 -14.68 8.44 -9.04
C ASN A 63 -13.61 8.27 -10.11
N ALA A 64 -13.17 9.40 -10.67
CA ALA A 64 -12.17 9.46 -11.71
C ALA A 64 -11.04 10.40 -11.25
N ARG A 65 -9.79 9.96 -11.39
CA ARG A 65 -8.60 10.69 -10.97
C ARG A 65 -7.46 10.54 -11.96
N THR A 66 -6.54 11.49 -11.96
CA THR A 66 -5.30 11.45 -12.76
C THR A 66 -4.10 11.65 -11.85
N ASN A 67 -2.93 11.20 -12.29
CA ASN A 67 -1.69 11.42 -11.54
C ASN A 67 -1.23 12.88 -11.58
N SER A 68 -1.39 13.54 -12.74
CA SER A 68 -1.16 14.97 -12.90
C SER A 68 -2.44 15.67 -13.36
N ASN A 69 -2.69 16.86 -12.80
CA ASN A 69 -3.80 17.73 -13.17
C ASN A 69 -3.38 18.80 -14.19
N SER A 70 -2.09 18.84 -14.57
CA SER A 70 -1.57 19.76 -15.58
C SER A 70 -0.65 19.06 -16.56
N LEU A 71 -0.83 19.36 -17.85
CA LEU A 71 -0.02 18.80 -18.93
C LEU A 71 0.52 19.92 -19.83
N LEU A 72 1.78 19.78 -20.21
CA LEU A 72 2.41 20.51 -21.31
C LEU A 72 2.21 19.76 -22.63
N SER A 73 2.56 20.42 -23.73
CA SER A 73 2.46 19.83 -25.07
C SER A 73 3.36 18.59 -25.18
N GLY A 74 2.80 17.45 -25.53
CA GLY A 74 3.51 16.17 -25.62
C GLY A 74 3.54 15.34 -24.32
N GLU A 75 3.08 15.88 -23.18
CA GLU A 75 3.05 15.13 -21.92
C GLU A 75 1.84 14.19 -21.83
N PHE A 76 1.99 13.13 -21.04
CA PHE A 76 0.93 12.17 -20.76
C PHE A 76 0.75 11.93 -19.26
N THR A 77 -0.46 11.57 -18.85
CA THR A 77 -0.77 11.15 -17.47
C THR A 77 -1.63 9.89 -17.47
N LYS A 78 -1.50 9.08 -16.42
CA LYS A 78 -2.33 7.90 -16.18
C LYS A 78 -3.72 8.33 -15.71
N LEU A 79 -4.75 7.69 -16.26
CA LEU A 79 -6.13 7.77 -15.80
C LEU A 79 -6.43 6.63 -14.83
N GLN A 80 -7.11 6.92 -13.75
CA GLN A 80 -7.51 5.93 -12.74
C GLN A 80 -8.97 6.16 -12.37
N ALA A 81 -9.68 5.07 -12.07
CA ALA A 81 -11.06 5.12 -11.62
C ALA A 81 -11.30 4.16 -10.47
N SER A 82 -12.27 4.49 -9.62
CA SER A 82 -12.71 3.65 -8.51
C SER A 82 -14.21 3.82 -8.26
N LEU A 83 -14.90 2.74 -7.91
CA LEU A 83 -16.27 2.79 -7.42
C LEU A 83 -16.27 3.08 -5.92
N SER A 84 -17.08 4.04 -5.49
CA SER A 84 -17.51 4.14 -4.10
C SER A 84 -18.70 3.23 -3.88
N LEU A 85 -18.68 2.51 -2.77
CA LEU A 85 -19.78 1.69 -2.30
C LEU A 85 -20.51 2.41 -1.16
N ASP A 86 -21.74 1.97 -0.87
CA ASP A 86 -22.61 2.51 0.18
C ASP A 86 -22.05 2.34 1.60
N ASP A 87 -21.20 1.33 1.82
CA ASP A 87 -20.44 1.14 3.06
C ASP A 87 -19.25 2.10 3.22
N GLY A 88 -19.02 2.98 2.24
CA GLY A 88 -17.94 3.96 2.22
C GLY A 88 -16.60 3.43 1.71
N THR A 89 -16.52 2.16 1.31
CA THR A 89 -15.30 1.59 0.72
C THR A 89 -15.11 2.02 -0.74
N LEU A 90 -13.88 1.90 -1.22
CA LEU A 90 -13.49 2.24 -2.59
C LEU A 90 -12.92 1.00 -3.31
N THR A 91 -13.52 0.63 -4.42
CA THR A 91 -13.04 -0.46 -5.28
C THR A 91 -12.33 0.11 -6.50
N ALA A 92 -11.01 -0.08 -6.59
CA ALA A 92 -10.23 0.35 -7.74
C ALA A 92 -10.63 -0.43 -9.01
N LEU A 93 -10.73 0.27 -10.14
CA LEU A 93 -11.12 -0.29 -11.41
C LEU A 93 -9.94 -0.39 -12.36
N SER A 94 -9.91 -1.45 -13.17
CA SER A 94 -8.98 -1.53 -14.30
C SER A 94 -9.30 -0.42 -15.33
N PRO A 95 -8.29 0.27 -15.89
CA PRO A 95 -8.50 1.29 -16.91
C PRO A 95 -9.22 0.78 -18.16
N SER A 96 -9.09 -0.51 -18.49
CA SER A 96 -9.77 -1.16 -19.62
C SER A 96 -11.27 -1.36 -19.40
N LYS A 97 -11.73 -1.36 -18.15
CA LYS A 97 -13.15 -1.54 -17.82
C LYS A 97 -13.94 -0.24 -17.98
N VAL A 98 -13.29 0.92 -17.90
CA VAL A 98 -13.92 2.24 -17.91
C VAL A 98 -13.78 2.88 -19.27
N ILE A 99 -14.87 3.43 -19.79
CA ILE A 99 -14.89 4.13 -21.08
C ILE A 99 -14.56 5.60 -20.82
N TRP A 100 -13.39 6.03 -21.29
CA TRP A 100 -12.92 7.41 -21.17
C TRP A 100 -13.13 8.18 -22.46
N THR A 101 -13.79 9.33 -22.38
CA THR A 101 -14.03 10.22 -23.52
C THR A 101 -13.64 11.65 -23.17
N SER A 102 -13.11 12.39 -24.15
CA SER A 102 -12.90 13.83 -24.02
C SER A 102 -13.50 14.54 -25.22
N PRO A 103 -14.19 15.67 -25.04
CA PRO A 103 -14.69 16.48 -26.15
C PRO A 103 -13.60 17.30 -26.82
N SER A 104 -12.39 17.37 -26.25
CA SER A 104 -11.32 18.23 -26.78
C SER A 104 -10.44 17.50 -27.78
N PRO A 105 -10.20 18.07 -28.97
CA PRO A 105 -9.34 17.46 -29.99
C PRO A 105 -7.85 17.48 -29.62
N GLN A 106 -7.48 18.21 -28.55
CA GLN A 106 -6.10 18.37 -28.09
C GLN A 106 -5.61 17.19 -27.22
N LEU A 107 -6.51 16.26 -26.87
CA LEU A 107 -6.22 15.12 -26.01
C LEU A 107 -6.45 13.81 -26.77
N VAL A 108 -5.47 12.92 -26.68
CA VAL A 108 -5.58 11.55 -27.17
C VAL A 108 -5.57 10.61 -25.97
N ILE A 109 -6.63 9.81 -25.85
CA ILE A 109 -6.77 8.81 -24.79
C ILE A 109 -6.47 7.44 -25.39
N LYS A 110 -5.48 6.75 -24.84
CA LYS A 110 -5.09 5.40 -25.28
C LYS A 110 -4.58 4.58 -24.10
N ASP A 111 -5.02 3.32 -24.02
CA ASP A 111 -4.55 2.33 -23.04
C ASP A 111 -4.58 2.81 -21.56
N GLY A 112 -5.57 3.64 -21.21
CA GLY A 112 -5.70 4.20 -19.85
C GLY A 112 -4.78 5.38 -19.55
N PHE A 113 -4.12 5.93 -20.56
CA PHE A 113 -3.35 7.17 -20.48
C PHE A 113 -4.01 8.25 -21.34
N VAL A 114 -3.86 9.50 -20.93
CA VAL A 114 -4.20 10.66 -21.74
C VAL A 114 -2.92 11.41 -22.09
N THR A 115 -2.75 11.70 -23.37
CA THR A 115 -1.62 12.44 -23.92
C THR A 115 -2.13 13.78 -24.45
N ALA A 116 -1.46 14.86 -24.09
CA ALA A 116 -1.68 16.18 -24.67
C ALA A 116 -0.85 16.29 -25.94
N GLU A 117 -1.46 16.55 -27.09
CA GLU A 117 -0.71 16.67 -28.35
C GLU A 117 -0.09 18.05 -28.52
N LYS A 118 -0.76 18.93 -29.27
CA LYS A 118 -0.34 20.31 -29.54
C LYS A 118 -1.28 21.27 -28.85
N ILE A 119 -0.77 21.92 -27.80
CA ILE A 119 -1.51 22.92 -27.04
C ILE A 119 -1.14 24.30 -27.59
N SER A 120 -2.08 24.99 -28.21
CA SER A 120 -1.90 26.34 -28.76
C SER A 120 -2.20 27.46 -27.76
N GLN A 121 -3.00 27.17 -26.73
CA GLN A 121 -3.36 28.11 -25.66
C GLN A 121 -3.61 27.38 -24.35
N ASN A 122 -3.41 28.07 -23.22
CA ASN A 122 -3.74 27.51 -21.93
C ASN A 122 -5.26 27.25 -21.86
N ALA A 123 -5.64 26.02 -21.55
CA ALA A 123 -7.04 25.61 -21.58
C ALA A 123 -7.35 24.68 -20.40
N ARG A 124 -8.61 24.68 -19.95
CA ARG A 124 -9.11 23.70 -19.00
C ARG A 124 -10.03 22.75 -19.74
N VAL A 125 -9.64 21.48 -19.81
CA VAL A 125 -10.33 20.46 -20.61
C VAL A 125 -10.97 19.43 -19.68
N SER A 126 -12.17 18.98 -20.03
CA SER A 126 -12.86 17.90 -19.32
C SER A 126 -12.55 16.53 -19.94
N ILE A 127 -12.53 15.51 -19.08
CA ILE A 127 -12.54 14.09 -19.48
C ILE A 127 -13.67 13.42 -18.69
N SER A 128 -14.50 12.67 -19.41
CA SER A 128 -15.61 11.91 -18.84
C SER A 128 -15.23 10.43 -18.77
N ALA A 129 -15.45 9.83 -17.60
CA ALA A 129 -15.32 8.40 -17.35
C ALA A 129 -16.73 7.81 -17.23
N ASN A 130 -17.03 6.73 -17.96
CA ASN A 130 -18.32 6.06 -17.92
C ASN A 130 -18.17 4.57 -17.64
N LEU A 131 -19.01 4.03 -16.77
CA LEU A 131 -19.07 2.60 -16.42
C LEU A 131 -20.46 2.25 -15.91
N ASP A 132 -21.13 1.27 -16.52
CA ASP A 132 -22.36 0.62 -16.01
C ASP A 132 -23.42 1.62 -15.46
N GLY A 133 -23.65 2.72 -16.18
CA GLY A 133 -24.62 3.77 -15.81
C GLY A 133 -24.07 4.88 -14.89
N PHE A 134 -22.86 4.73 -14.36
CA PHE A 134 -22.16 5.79 -13.64
C PHE A 134 -21.30 6.63 -14.58
N SER A 135 -21.25 7.94 -14.30
CA SER A 135 -20.41 8.90 -15.01
C SER A 135 -19.64 9.76 -14.01
N ALA A 136 -18.36 10.02 -14.31
CA ALA A 136 -17.52 10.92 -13.54
C ALA A 136 -16.79 11.87 -14.49
N ILE A 137 -16.66 13.15 -14.11
CA ILE A 137 -15.96 14.15 -14.92
C ILE A 137 -14.74 14.63 -14.13
N LEU A 138 -13.58 14.64 -14.80
CA LEU A 138 -12.37 15.27 -14.30
C LEU A 138 -11.94 16.41 -15.23
N PHE A 139 -11.13 17.33 -14.70
CA PHE A 139 -10.63 18.47 -15.45
C PHE A 139 -9.10 18.52 -15.43
N LEU A 140 -8.50 18.70 -16.60
CA LEU A 140 -7.06 18.91 -16.78
C LEU A 140 -6.77 20.35 -17.21
N ARG A 141 -5.63 20.88 -16.76
CA ARG A 141 -5.08 22.16 -17.21
C ARG A 141 -4.00 21.92 -18.27
N LEU A 142 -4.22 22.43 -19.47
CA LEU A 142 -3.26 22.42 -20.55
C LEU A 142 -2.47 23.72 -20.53
N LYS A 143 -1.14 23.63 -20.63
CA LYS A 143 -0.24 24.79 -20.68
C LYS A 143 0.55 24.78 -21.98
N VAL A 144 0.65 25.95 -22.62
CA VAL A 144 1.54 26.16 -23.77
C VAL A 144 2.97 26.19 -23.27
N GLY A 145 3.82 25.31 -23.79
CA GLY A 145 5.25 25.36 -23.52
C GLY A 145 5.85 26.59 -24.19
N ALA A 146 6.35 27.54 -23.40
CA ALA A 146 7.19 28.61 -23.92
C ALA A 146 8.60 28.05 -24.10
N THR A 147 9.04 27.88 -25.35
CA THR A 147 10.47 27.80 -25.66
C THR A 147 11.03 29.21 -25.47
N THR A 148 11.54 29.51 -24.29
CA THR A 148 12.44 30.66 -24.09
C THR A 148 13.81 30.12 -23.74
N VAL A 149 14.67 30.12 -24.75
CA VAL A 149 16.12 30.14 -24.56
C VAL A 149 16.45 31.55 -24.11
N ASP A 150 16.62 31.75 -22.81
CA ASP A 150 17.34 32.91 -22.27
C ASP A 150 18.05 32.50 -20.96
N PRO A 151 19.36 32.73 -20.82
CA PRO A 151 20.17 32.17 -19.74
C PRO A 151 20.30 33.17 -18.59
N ALA A 152 19.22 33.46 -17.86
CA ALA A 152 19.31 34.12 -16.55
C ALA A 152 17.94 34.21 -15.87
N SER A 153 17.50 33.15 -15.20
CA SER A 153 16.62 33.27 -14.02
C SER A 153 16.43 31.90 -13.36
N ASP A 154 17.00 31.80 -12.17
CA ASP A 154 16.63 30.93 -11.05
C ASP A 154 16.51 29.42 -11.26
N SER A 155 17.47 28.75 -10.64
CA SER A 155 17.60 27.34 -10.33
C SER A 155 16.49 26.77 -9.43
N SER A 156 15.22 26.92 -9.80
CA SER A 156 14.08 26.45 -9.00
C SER A 156 13.28 25.29 -9.62
N ASP A 157 13.88 24.52 -10.53
CA ASP A 157 13.30 23.27 -11.05
C ASP A 157 14.22 22.06 -10.78
N LEU A 158 14.83 22.05 -9.59
CA LEU A 158 15.50 20.87 -9.06
C LEU A 158 14.44 19.94 -8.46
N SER A 159 13.98 19.00 -9.28
CA SER A 159 13.37 17.73 -8.89
C SER A 159 12.33 17.81 -7.76
N LYS A 160 11.03 17.93 -8.10
CA LYS A 160 9.95 17.60 -7.17
C LYS A 160 10.09 16.14 -6.70
N ASN A 161 10.78 15.94 -5.60
CA ASN A 161 10.88 14.69 -4.86
C ASN A 161 9.64 14.54 -3.95
N VAL A 162 9.32 13.32 -3.50
CA VAL A 162 8.20 13.00 -2.61
C VAL A 162 8.22 13.73 -1.24
N LEU A 163 9.34 14.37 -0.89
CA LEU A 163 9.49 15.23 0.29
C LEU A 163 9.36 16.74 0.00
N SER A 164 9.10 17.14 -1.25
CA SER A 164 9.05 18.56 -1.63
C SER A 164 7.88 19.33 -1.01
N ASP A 165 6.82 18.62 -0.61
CA ASP A 165 5.66 19.21 0.08
C ASP A 165 5.92 19.46 1.59
N SER A 166 7.18 19.31 2.04
CA SER A 166 7.55 19.54 3.44
C SER A 166 7.55 21.03 3.77
N VAL A 167 6.99 21.37 4.93
CA VAL A 167 6.97 22.74 5.45
C VAL A 167 8.24 22.99 6.26
N GLU A 168 8.89 24.14 6.06
CA GLU A 168 10.04 24.55 6.87
C GLU A 168 9.62 24.84 8.31
N LEU A 169 10.39 24.34 9.27
CA LEU A 169 10.18 24.59 10.69
C LEU A 169 10.98 25.82 11.14
N PRO A 170 10.64 26.43 12.30
CA PRO A 170 11.35 27.60 12.82
C PRO A 170 12.85 27.37 13.08
N GLN A 171 13.26 26.11 13.27
CA GLN A 171 14.67 25.74 13.37
C GLN A 171 15.26 25.54 11.98
N THR A 172 16.32 26.30 11.67
CA THR A 172 17.01 26.26 10.38
C THR A 172 17.41 24.82 10.00
N GLY A 173 17.07 24.42 8.78
CA GLY A 173 17.35 23.08 8.23
C GLY A 173 16.37 21.99 8.64
N TRP A 174 15.47 22.24 9.61
CA TRP A 174 14.39 21.31 9.95
C TRP A 174 13.17 21.54 9.06
N LYS A 175 12.61 20.45 8.56
CA LYS A 175 11.39 20.41 7.75
C LYS A 175 10.42 19.39 8.31
N ARG A 176 9.12 19.58 8.05
CA ARG A 176 8.05 18.66 8.41
C ARG A 176 7.31 18.19 7.17
N SER A 177 7.37 16.90 6.91
CA SER A 177 6.51 16.23 5.94
C SER A 177 5.20 15.79 6.58
N GLY A 178 4.08 15.92 5.86
CA GLY A 178 2.76 15.50 6.34
C GLY A 178 2.65 13.98 6.57
N TRP A 179 3.46 13.18 5.88
CA TRP A 179 3.45 11.71 5.98
C TRP A 179 4.72 11.16 6.63
N PHE A 180 5.87 11.78 6.37
CA PHE A 180 7.18 11.30 6.83
C PHE A 180 7.60 11.92 8.17
N GLY A 181 6.87 12.89 8.71
CA GLY A 181 7.20 13.53 9.98
C GLY A 181 8.34 14.55 9.89
N ASN A 182 8.98 14.82 11.03
CA ASN A 182 10.03 15.84 11.13
C ASN A 182 11.40 15.27 10.75
N TYR A 183 12.13 16.00 9.92
CA TYR A 183 13.50 15.65 9.57
C TYR A 183 14.35 16.91 9.35
N PHE A 184 15.64 16.76 9.54
CA PHE A 184 16.64 17.78 9.23
C PHE A 184 17.31 17.46 7.90
N GLU A 185 17.44 18.45 7.02
CA GLU A 185 18.13 18.33 5.74
C GLU A 185 19.62 18.64 5.92
N GLY A 186 20.45 17.59 5.87
CA GLY A 186 21.91 17.71 6.10
C GLY A 186 22.72 18.02 4.84
N GLY A 187 22.09 18.06 3.67
CA GLY A 187 22.76 18.20 2.37
C GLY A 187 23.35 16.88 1.85
N ASN A 188 23.84 16.88 0.61
CA ASN A 188 24.38 15.68 -0.07
C ASN A 188 23.45 14.46 0.00
N ASN A 189 22.14 14.69 -0.14
CA ASN A 189 21.07 13.70 -0.02
C ASN A 189 20.95 13.02 1.36
N TRP A 190 21.64 13.49 2.39
CA TRP A 190 21.48 13.02 3.76
C TRP A 190 20.39 13.80 4.49
N ILE A 191 19.52 13.06 5.16
CA ILE A 191 18.53 13.62 6.07
C ILE A 191 18.66 12.96 7.43
N HIS A 192 18.37 13.72 8.49
CA HIS A 192 18.24 13.19 9.84
C HIS A 192 16.78 13.21 10.26
N HIS A 193 16.12 12.06 10.20
CA HIS A 193 14.73 11.92 10.63
C HIS A 193 14.63 11.77 12.15
N GLN A 194 13.65 12.45 12.77
CA GLN A 194 13.47 12.52 14.23
C GLN A 194 13.48 11.15 14.94
N HIS A 195 13.01 10.08 14.29
CA HIS A 195 12.92 8.75 14.89
C HIS A 195 13.80 7.69 14.21
N HIS A 196 14.18 7.88 12.95
CA HIS A 196 15.01 6.90 12.23
C HIS A 196 16.52 7.24 12.37
N GLY A 197 16.85 8.50 12.64
CA GLY A 197 18.21 9.01 12.63
C GLY A 197 18.66 9.37 11.21
N TRP A 198 19.96 9.24 10.95
CA TRP A 198 20.56 9.52 9.64
C TRP A 198 20.14 8.51 8.57
N LEU A 199 19.63 9.04 7.46
CA LEU A 199 19.21 8.30 6.28
C LEU A 199 19.76 8.99 5.04
N TYR A 200 20.27 8.20 4.10
CA TYR A 200 20.62 8.69 2.77
C TYR A 200 19.42 8.50 1.83
N THR A 201 19.10 9.53 1.06
CA THR A 201 17.95 9.55 0.16
C THR A 201 18.40 9.33 -1.29
N ALA A 202 17.82 8.35 -1.97
CA ALA A 202 17.92 8.24 -3.43
C ALA A 202 16.66 8.86 -4.02
N ALA A 203 16.69 10.19 -4.18
CA ALA A 203 15.58 11.05 -4.55
C ALA A 203 15.25 10.96 -6.06
N ASN A 204 14.69 9.84 -6.51
CA ASN A 204 14.46 9.61 -7.95
C ASN A 204 12.99 9.36 -8.33
N ALA A 205 12.03 9.50 -7.40
CA ALA A 205 10.62 9.29 -7.71
C ALA A 205 9.70 10.32 -7.02
N PRO A 206 8.64 10.80 -7.70
CA PRO A 206 7.71 11.79 -7.15
C PRO A 206 6.77 11.22 -6.08
N SER A 207 6.57 9.90 -6.03
CA SER A 207 5.57 9.23 -5.17
C SER A 207 6.15 8.30 -4.12
N SER A 208 7.46 8.04 -4.14
CA SER A 208 8.11 7.11 -3.21
C SER A 208 9.57 7.47 -3.04
N LEU A 209 10.20 6.92 -2.00
CA LEU A 209 11.56 7.22 -1.62
C LEU A 209 12.32 5.94 -1.29
N TRP A 210 13.51 5.83 -1.86
CA TRP A 210 14.53 4.90 -1.39
C TRP A 210 15.38 5.60 -0.32
N LEU A 211 15.50 4.94 0.82
CA LEU A 211 16.21 5.36 2.01
C LEU A 211 17.29 4.34 2.30
N TRP A 212 18.52 4.76 2.55
CA TRP A 212 19.56 3.88 3.05
C TRP A 212 19.86 4.19 4.51
N SER A 213 19.96 3.15 5.33
CA SER A 213 20.47 3.22 6.69
C SER A 213 21.60 2.20 6.91
N PRO A 214 22.55 2.44 7.83
CA PRO A 214 23.60 1.47 8.13
C PRO A 214 23.08 0.11 8.60
N THR A 215 22.00 0.12 9.38
CA THR A 215 21.42 -1.06 10.06
C THR A 215 20.43 -1.82 9.19
N GLN A 216 19.56 -1.13 8.46
CA GLN A 216 18.49 -1.75 7.64
C GLN A 216 18.78 -1.73 6.14
N LYS A 217 19.94 -1.20 5.72
CA LYS A 217 20.34 -1.04 4.31
C LYS A 217 19.29 -0.24 3.53
N TRP A 218 19.01 -0.64 2.30
CA TRP A 218 18.05 0.03 1.41
C TRP A 218 16.61 -0.34 1.79
N LEU A 219 15.86 0.68 2.14
CA LEU A 219 14.44 0.67 2.48
C LEU A 219 13.68 1.50 1.45
N TRP A 220 12.56 0.97 0.96
CA TRP A 220 11.62 1.70 0.13
C TRP A 220 10.36 2.03 0.91
N THR A 221 9.90 3.27 0.83
CA THR A 221 8.65 3.70 1.46
C THR A 221 8.00 4.84 0.68
N GLY A 222 6.80 5.25 1.07
CA GLY A 222 6.07 6.35 0.46
C GLY A 222 4.87 6.79 1.30
N PRO A 223 4.20 7.89 0.91
CA PRO A 223 3.13 8.51 1.70
C PRO A 223 1.96 7.56 2.02
N GLU A 224 1.62 6.67 1.09
CA GLU A 224 0.49 5.75 1.24
C GLU A 224 0.82 4.48 2.04
N ILE A 225 2.10 4.17 2.24
CA ILE A 225 2.54 2.91 2.86
C ILE A 225 3.26 3.10 4.19
N TYR A 226 3.91 4.24 4.42
CA TYR A 226 4.55 4.55 5.69
C TYR A 226 3.53 4.44 6.83
N PRO A 227 3.84 3.76 7.95
CA PRO A 227 5.16 3.35 8.45
C PRO A 227 5.64 1.95 8.01
N HIS A 228 5.03 1.34 6.98
CA HIS A 228 5.59 0.15 6.33
C HIS A 228 6.72 0.54 5.36
N MET A 229 7.76 -0.29 5.36
CA MET A 229 8.96 -0.09 4.56
C MET A 229 9.39 -1.43 3.99
N PHE A 230 9.76 -1.47 2.72
CA PHE A 230 10.30 -2.67 2.08
C PHE A 230 11.83 -2.68 2.14
N ARG A 231 12.43 -3.71 2.72
CA ARG A 231 13.89 -3.90 2.79
C ARG A 231 14.38 -4.69 1.57
N ASN A 232 15.26 -4.09 0.80
CA ASN A 232 15.77 -4.68 -0.44
C ASN A 232 16.73 -5.86 -0.21
N GLU A 233 17.41 -5.91 0.93
CA GLU A 233 18.43 -6.94 1.21
C GLU A 233 17.86 -8.36 1.21
N ASP A 234 16.68 -8.55 1.81
CA ASP A 234 16.03 -9.86 1.97
C ASP A 234 14.58 -9.87 1.47
N ALA A 235 14.19 -8.84 0.71
CA ALA A 235 12.83 -8.64 0.20
C ALA A 235 11.73 -8.72 1.29
N SER A 236 12.04 -8.24 2.49
CA SER A 236 11.11 -8.29 3.63
C SER A 236 10.35 -6.97 3.81
N TRP A 237 9.13 -7.07 4.32
CA TRP A 237 8.38 -5.91 4.78
C TRP A 237 8.63 -5.68 6.27
N MET A 238 8.99 -4.45 6.58
CA MET A 238 9.24 -3.97 7.93
C MET A 238 8.16 -2.97 8.33
N TYR A 239 7.70 -3.04 9.57
CA TYR A 239 6.81 -2.04 10.16
C TYR A 239 7.55 -1.27 11.25
N PHE A 240 7.64 0.05 11.11
CA PHE A 240 8.31 0.91 12.08
C PHE A 240 7.39 1.30 13.25
N ILE A 241 7.83 1.04 14.49
CA ILE A 241 7.03 1.28 15.70
C ILE A 241 7.55 2.53 16.44
N VAL A 242 6.87 3.67 16.26
CA VAL A 242 7.26 4.95 16.87
C VAL A 242 7.17 4.93 18.40
N GLN A 243 6.18 4.23 18.97
CA GLN A 243 5.95 4.21 20.43
C GLN A 243 7.00 3.40 21.22
N ALA A 244 7.94 2.73 20.56
CA ALA A 244 8.96 1.89 21.20
C ALA A 244 10.26 2.65 21.59
N LEU A 245 10.28 3.98 21.46
CA LEU A 245 11.41 4.81 21.87
C LEU A 245 11.66 4.67 23.40
N PRO A 246 12.93 4.55 23.86
CA PRO A 246 14.16 5.10 23.29
C PRO A 246 14.87 4.23 22.24
N GLN A 247 14.39 3.00 21.95
CA GLN A 247 15.03 2.10 20.99
C GLN A 247 14.29 2.10 19.63
N LYS A 248 15.04 2.05 18.53
CA LYS A 248 14.49 1.89 17.18
C LYS A 248 14.09 0.43 16.97
N VAL A 249 12.79 0.15 16.95
CA VAL A 249 12.23 -1.21 16.81
C VAL A 249 11.43 -1.32 15.51
N TYR A 250 11.65 -2.42 14.79
CA TYR A 250 10.94 -2.79 13.58
C TYR A 250 10.31 -4.18 13.75
N TYR A 251 9.12 -4.38 13.22
CA TYR A 251 8.52 -5.70 13.13
C TYR A 251 8.73 -6.26 11.72
N ASN A 252 9.42 -7.40 11.62
CA ASN A 252 9.65 -8.09 10.35
C ASN A 252 8.50 -9.05 10.05
N GLN A 253 7.81 -8.82 8.94
CA GLN A 253 6.63 -9.60 8.55
C GLN A 253 6.99 -11.03 8.08
N SER A 254 8.17 -11.21 7.51
CA SER A 254 8.65 -12.51 7.03
C SER A 254 9.02 -13.44 8.19
N SER A 255 9.75 -12.93 9.18
CA SER A 255 10.17 -13.72 10.36
C SER A 255 9.16 -13.69 11.51
N LYS A 256 8.17 -12.79 11.46
CA LYS A 256 7.19 -12.54 12.54
C LYS A 256 7.85 -12.22 13.89
N SER A 257 8.95 -11.46 13.86
CA SER A 257 9.73 -11.12 15.05
C SER A 257 10.09 -9.63 15.11
N LEU A 258 10.41 -9.15 16.30
CA LEU A 258 10.89 -7.78 16.52
C LEU A 258 12.40 -7.69 16.30
N GLU A 259 12.80 -6.77 15.44
CA GLU A 259 14.19 -6.41 15.17
C GLU A 259 14.51 -5.06 15.82
N ARG A 260 15.71 -4.92 16.37
CA ARG A 260 16.19 -3.68 16.99
C ARG A 260 17.35 -3.14 16.16
N ALA A 261 17.28 -1.87 15.77
CA ALA A 261 18.44 -1.21 15.17
C ALA A 261 19.43 -0.85 16.30
N GLN A 262 20.61 -1.45 16.28
CA GLN A 262 21.74 -1.11 17.15
C GLN A 262 22.34 0.25 16.77
#